data_AF-A0A3C0ED80-F1
#
_entry.id   AF-A0A3C0ED80-F1
#
_cell.length_a   1.000
_cell.length_b   1.000
_cell.length_c   1.000
_cell.angle_alpha   90.00
_cell.angle_beta   90.00
_cell.angle_gamma   90.00
#
_symmetry.space_group_name_H-M   'P 1'
#
loop_
_entity.id
_entity.type
_entity.pdbx_description
1 polymer ?
#
loop_
_entity_poly.entity_id
_entity_poly.type
_entity_poly.pdbx_seq_one_letter_code
_entity_poly.pdbx_strand_id
1 'polypeptide(L)'
;EVVDVMEHVLEPAHGIGPVVTDDAPWQANTVVGDDVDTALLPIPVHSRGDGGAFITGAVTVARDPISGRGNLGYNRMLRIDRTHFGFNVNEWRDVGTFWKSREDPDAPFPIVLAIGLDPAVMIAAGVKTPVDELFIAGAIRGRGIEVCRATTVDVDVPVDAEVVVEGLLHPTVRKSEGPLAEFHGYHGEPWNSPTFEVTAISWRDDPIYQTIVPGSFEHIYLGNVLPREPLLRRFVRHLDPAADVHIPPYANGFLAVVQIDRDNPGAPKNLALAAMTAHLNVRHVVVVDRDVDMYQASEVQWALTNRVHWPEDVFTVPGAQGHEMDPVGNLRGVGTKVGFDATYKRERREYGERVNYPAVNLSNYLS
;
A
#
# COMPACT_ATOMS: atom_id res chain seq x y z
N GLU A 1 -5.72 12.55 -12.91
CA GLU A 1 -5.67 13.35 -11.67
C GLU A 1 -4.94 12.63 -10.54
N VAL A 2 -5.47 11.56 -9.92
CA VAL A 2 -4.82 10.90 -8.76
C VAL A 2 -3.39 10.46 -9.04
N VAL A 3 -3.14 9.80 -10.18
CA VAL A 3 -1.78 9.37 -10.56
C VAL A 3 -0.86 10.58 -10.80
N ASP A 4 -1.38 11.70 -11.31
CA ASP A 4 -0.59 12.92 -11.52
C ASP A 4 -0.16 13.54 -10.18
N VAL A 5 -1.08 13.59 -9.21
CA VAL A 5 -0.78 14.04 -7.86
C VAL A 5 0.27 13.14 -7.22
N MET A 6 0.08 11.82 -7.29
CA MET A 6 1.02 10.86 -6.73
C MET A 6 2.40 10.93 -7.42
N GLU A 7 2.48 11.06 -8.73
CA GLU A 7 3.76 11.30 -9.42
C GLU A 7 4.47 12.57 -8.92
N HIS A 8 3.71 13.65 -8.70
CA HIS A 8 4.27 14.89 -8.19
C HIS A 8 4.82 14.71 -6.77
N VAL A 9 4.02 14.18 -5.83
CA VAL A 9 4.42 14.11 -4.41
C VAL A 9 5.46 13.02 -4.11
N LEU A 10 5.63 12.04 -4.98
CA LEU A 10 6.63 10.98 -4.84
C LEU A 10 8.03 11.41 -5.31
N GLU A 11 8.15 12.52 -6.03
CA GLU A 11 9.44 13.08 -6.38
C GLU A 11 10.07 13.77 -5.14
N PRO A 12 11.24 13.31 -4.66
CA PRO A 12 11.84 13.85 -3.43
C PRO A 12 12.03 15.36 -3.42
N ALA A 13 12.24 15.99 -4.59
CA ALA A 13 12.39 17.43 -4.72
C ALA A 13 11.14 18.24 -4.31
N HIS A 14 9.96 17.61 -4.27
CA HIS A 14 8.71 18.25 -3.86
C HIS A 14 8.34 17.99 -2.40
N GLY A 15 9.14 17.20 -1.67
CA GLY A 15 8.89 16.87 -0.28
C GLY A 15 8.86 18.09 0.63
N ILE A 16 7.89 18.15 1.54
CA ILE A 16 7.77 19.21 2.55
C ILE A 16 7.97 18.58 3.92
N GLY A 17 9.10 18.90 4.56
CA GLY A 17 9.48 18.29 5.84
C GLY A 17 8.52 18.60 6.99
N PRO A 18 8.51 17.75 8.04
CA PRO A 18 7.64 17.94 9.19
C PRO A 18 8.04 19.18 10.01
N VAL A 19 7.08 19.67 10.80
CA VAL A 19 7.27 20.80 11.72
C VAL A 19 7.17 20.28 13.14
N VAL A 20 8.21 20.47 13.94
CA VAL A 20 8.22 20.02 15.35
C VAL A 20 7.41 21.00 16.20
N THR A 21 6.58 20.47 17.09
CA THR A 21 5.83 21.21 18.11
C THR A 21 5.88 20.47 19.45
N ASP A 22 5.69 21.23 20.54
CA ASP A 22 5.71 20.71 21.91
C ASP A 22 4.30 20.31 22.42
N ASP A 23 3.26 20.54 21.62
CA ASP A 23 1.86 20.28 21.98
C ASP A 23 1.21 19.31 20.99
N ALA A 24 0.56 18.27 21.51
CA ALA A 24 -0.19 17.31 20.74
C ALA A 24 -1.50 16.93 21.44
N PRO A 25 -2.65 17.00 20.77
CA PRO A 25 -3.95 16.64 21.34
C PRO A 25 -4.01 15.23 21.96
N TRP A 26 -3.25 14.27 21.42
CA TRP A 26 -3.21 12.91 21.93
C TRP A 26 -2.49 12.77 23.28
N GLN A 27 -1.82 13.80 23.79
CA GLN A 27 -1.23 13.81 25.13
C GLN A 27 -2.23 14.18 26.23
N ALA A 28 -3.49 14.50 25.87
CA ALA A 28 -4.52 14.87 26.84
C ALA A 28 -4.80 13.74 27.86
N ASN A 29 -4.72 12.48 27.43
CA ASN A 29 -4.92 11.31 28.26
C ASN A 29 -3.76 10.33 28.01
N THR A 30 -3.10 9.87 29.06
CA THR A 30 -1.94 8.97 28.96
C THR A 30 -1.92 7.98 30.12
N VAL A 31 -1.63 6.71 29.81
CA VAL A 31 -1.29 5.69 30.80
C VAL A 31 0.12 5.17 30.53
N VAL A 32 0.88 4.94 31.60
CA VAL A 32 2.28 4.48 31.57
C VAL A 32 2.53 3.45 32.65
N GLY A 33 3.59 2.66 32.50
CA GLY A 33 4.02 1.70 33.52
C GLY A 33 2.95 0.63 33.81
N ASP A 34 2.67 0.39 35.09
CA ASP A 34 1.75 -0.69 35.51
C ASP A 34 0.30 -0.46 35.04
N ASP A 35 -0.10 0.77 34.71
CA ASP A 35 -1.46 1.09 34.25
C ASP A 35 -1.70 0.75 32.76
N VAL A 36 -0.65 0.36 32.02
CA VAL A 36 -0.77 -0.06 30.62
C VAL A 36 -1.55 -1.37 30.53
N ASP A 37 -2.58 -1.38 29.69
CA ASP A 37 -3.32 -2.57 29.27
C ASP A 37 -3.75 -2.44 27.80
N THR A 38 -3.32 -3.37 26.96
CA THR A 38 -3.74 -3.46 25.54
C THR A 38 -5.25 -3.62 25.39
N ALA A 39 -5.98 -4.04 26.44
CA ALA A 39 -7.43 -4.09 26.49
C ALA A 39 -8.11 -2.71 26.38
N LEU A 40 -7.39 -1.62 26.63
CA LEU A 40 -7.89 -0.26 26.46
C LEU A 40 -8.19 0.06 24.99
N LEU A 41 -7.56 -0.64 24.06
CA LEU A 41 -7.76 -0.47 22.64
C LEU A 41 -8.90 -1.40 22.15
N PRO A 42 -9.91 -0.89 21.42
CA PRO A 42 -11.00 -1.70 20.88
C PRO A 42 -10.56 -2.45 19.61
N ILE A 43 -9.53 -3.29 19.74
CA ILE A 43 -8.90 -3.98 18.62
C ILE A 43 -9.84 -5.06 18.06
N PRO A 44 -10.24 -5.00 16.78
CA PRO A 44 -11.16 -5.96 16.20
C PRO A 44 -10.47 -7.30 15.88
N VAL A 45 -11.29 -8.34 15.80
CA VAL A 45 -11.00 -9.57 15.06
C VAL A 45 -11.72 -9.42 13.71
N HIS A 46 -11.00 -9.29 12.60
CA HIS A 46 -11.58 -8.93 11.31
C HIS A 46 -12.31 -10.09 10.63
N SER A 47 -11.71 -11.28 10.67
CA SER A 47 -12.20 -12.49 10.03
C SER A 47 -12.34 -13.63 11.04
N ARG A 48 -13.29 -14.53 10.80
CA ARG A 48 -13.52 -15.73 11.63
C ARG A 48 -12.30 -16.66 11.72
N GLY A 49 -11.38 -16.57 10.76
CA GLY A 49 -10.18 -17.38 10.70
C GLY A 49 -8.94 -16.71 11.30
N ASP A 50 -9.02 -15.47 11.77
CA ASP A 50 -7.87 -14.77 12.33
C ASP A 50 -7.42 -15.40 13.66
N GLY A 51 -6.11 -15.38 13.90
CA GLY A 51 -5.50 -15.90 15.13
C GLY A 51 -5.82 -15.10 16.40
N GLY A 52 -6.52 -13.97 16.28
CA GLY A 52 -6.95 -13.12 17.40
C GLY A 52 -7.25 -11.70 16.96
N ALA A 53 -7.18 -10.75 17.89
CA ALA A 53 -7.43 -9.34 17.63
C ALA A 53 -6.19 -8.67 17.03
N PHE A 54 -6.36 -7.97 15.90
CA PHE A 54 -5.28 -7.40 15.12
C PHE A 54 -5.35 -5.87 15.00
N ILE A 55 -4.23 -5.20 15.27
CA ILE A 55 -4.03 -3.83 14.82
C ILE A 55 -3.57 -3.88 13.36
N THR A 56 -4.37 -3.31 12.46
CA THR A 56 -4.11 -3.27 11.01
C THR A 56 -4.10 -1.87 10.42
N GLY A 57 -4.69 -0.89 11.11
CA GLY A 57 -4.78 0.51 10.67
C GLY A 57 -3.78 1.45 11.31
N ALA A 58 -2.86 0.95 12.15
CA ALA A 58 -1.82 1.78 12.74
C ALA A 58 -0.67 1.99 11.75
N VAL A 59 -0.16 3.22 11.72
CA VAL A 59 1.13 3.52 11.10
C VAL A 59 2.21 3.34 12.16
N THR A 60 3.13 2.43 11.91
CA THR A 60 4.37 2.30 12.67
C THR A 60 5.26 3.50 12.33
N VAL A 61 5.66 4.24 13.35
CA VAL A 61 6.61 5.34 13.27
C VAL A 61 7.92 4.88 13.92
N ALA A 62 9.02 5.01 13.19
CA ALA A 62 10.34 4.66 13.65
C ALA A 62 11.36 5.71 13.20
N ARG A 63 12.54 5.69 13.83
CA ARG A 63 13.66 6.57 13.48
C ARG A 63 14.90 5.75 13.22
N ASP A 64 15.58 6.04 12.13
CA ASP A 64 16.88 5.45 11.82
C ASP A 64 17.90 5.89 12.89
N PRO A 65 18.48 4.96 13.67
CA PRO A 65 19.44 5.30 14.72
C PRO A 65 20.77 5.83 14.19
N ILE A 66 21.07 5.67 12.89
CA ILE A 66 22.31 6.12 12.27
C ILE A 66 22.12 7.48 11.60
N SER A 67 21.14 7.60 10.69
CA SER A 67 20.93 8.84 9.92
C SER A 67 19.98 9.84 10.58
N GLY A 68 19.17 9.39 11.55
CA GLY A 68 18.10 10.19 12.16
C GLY A 68 16.85 10.33 11.29
N ARG A 69 16.80 9.71 10.10
CA ARG A 69 15.65 9.71 9.17
C ARG A 69 14.44 9.05 9.81
N GLY A 70 13.26 9.66 9.70
CA GLY A 70 12.00 9.03 10.07
C GLY A 70 11.60 7.91 9.12
N ASN A 71 10.72 7.02 9.57
CA ASN A 71 10.02 6.07 8.73
C ASN A 71 8.57 5.92 9.17
N LEU A 72 7.68 5.91 8.19
CA LEU A 72 6.30 5.48 8.34
C LEU A 72 6.10 4.15 7.60
N GLY A 73 5.40 3.21 8.22
CA GLY A 73 5.07 1.94 7.57
C GLY A 73 3.89 1.24 8.22
N TYR A 74 3.38 0.22 7.54
CA TYR A 74 2.33 -0.64 8.08
C TYR A 74 2.90 -1.98 8.52
N ASN A 75 2.57 -2.37 9.75
CA ASN A 75 2.86 -3.69 10.31
C ASN A 75 1.60 -4.20 10.99
N ARG A 76 1.15 -5.41 10.65
CA ARG A 76 0.04 -6.02 11.41
C ARG A 76 0.54 -6.48 12.77
N MET A 77 -0.30 -6.34 13.78
CA MET A 77 0.07 -6.70 15.15
C MET A 77 -1.02 -7.49 15.86
N LEU A 78 -0.70 -8.73 16.25
CA LEU A 78 -1.60 -9.59 17.03
C LEU A 78 -1.50 -9.23 18.51
N ARG A 79 -2.62 -8.99 19.19
CA ARG A 79 -2.64 -8.84 20.65
C ARG A 79 -2.29 -10.18 21.33
N ILE A 80 -1.21 -10.20 22.12
CA ILE A 80 -0.75 -11.41 22.83
C ILE A 80 -1.27 -11.41 24.26
N ASP A 81 -1.02 -10.34 25.00
CA ASP A 81 -1.36 -10.22 26.42
C ASP A 81 -1.57 -8.75 26.82
N ARG A 82 -1.57 -8.47 28.13
CA ARG A 82 -1.80 -7.14 28.72
C ARG A 82 -0.86 -6.07 28.18
N THR A 83 0.39 -6.40 27.85
CA THR A 83 1.39 -5.39 27.44
C THR A 83 2.12 -5.74 26.15
N HIS A 84 1.84 -6.88 25.53
CA HIS A 84 2.56 -7.32 24.32
C HIS A 84 1.68 -7.52 23.09
N PHE A 85 2.28 -7.19 21.95
CA PHE A 85 1.82 -7.54 20.61
C PHE A 85 2.86 -8.40 19.88
N GLY A 86 2.40 -9.31 19.01
CA GLY A 86 3.25 -9.94 18.01
C GLY A 86 3.34 -9.02 16.78
N PHE A 87 4.54 -8.58 16.43
CA PHE A 87 4.78 -7.56 15.40
C PHE A 87 5.23 -8.20 14.09
N ASN A 88 4.34 -8.32 13.10
CA ASN A 88 4.71 -8.90 11.82
C ASN A 88 5.58 -7.93 11.03
N VAL A 89 6.75 -8.40 10.62
CA VAL A 89 7.73 -7.54 9.98
C VAL A 89 8.54 -8.29 8.93
N ASN A 90 8.55 -7.68 7.75
CA ASN A 90 9.51 -8.00 6.71
C ASN A 90 10.84 -7.37 7.09
N GLU A 91 11.77 -8.15 7.63
CA GLU A 91 13.00 -7.61 8.23
C GLU A 91 14.00 -6.95 7.24
N TRP A 92 13.67 -6.96 5.95
CA TRP A 92 14.38 -6.23 4.88
C TRP A 92 13.76 -4.86 4.57
N ARG A 93 12.64 -4.51 5.23
CA ARG A 93 12.04 -3.16 5.22
C ARG A 93 12.71 -2.26 6.25
N ASP A 94 12.37 -0.97 6.24
CA ASP A 94 13.07 0.07 7.00
C ASP A 94 13.13 -0.21 8.50
N VAL A 95 12.02 -0.49 9.18
CA VAL A 95 12.02 -0.86 10.62
C VAL A 95 13.00 -2.00 10.91
N GLY A 96 12.98 -3.05 10.07
CA GLY A 96 13.89 -4.19 10.18
C GLY A 96 15.35 -3.87 9.93
N THR A 97 15.60 -2.96 9.00
CA THR A 97 16.94 -2.49 8.65
C THR A 97 17.49 -1.57 9.73
N PHE A 98 16.65 -0.70 10.29
CA PHE A 98 16.99 0.25 11.34
C PHE A 98 17.42 -0.48 12.61
N TRP A 99 16.64 -1.44 13.11
CA TRP A 99 17.04 -2.13 14.33
C TRP A 99 18.33 -2.95 14.14
N LYS A 100 18.55 -3.53 12.94
CA LYS A 100 19.75 -4.31 12.60
C LYS A 100 21.00 -3.46 12.42
N SER A 101 20.83 -2.16 12.14
CA SER A 101 21.96 -1.24 11.90
C SER A 101 22.67 -0.78 13.16
N ARG A 102 22.09 -1.03 14.34
CA ARG A 102 22.63 -0.63 15.65
C ARG A 102 23.82 -1.50 16.05
N GLU A 103 24.62 -0.98 16.99
CA GLU A 103 25.74 -1.70 17.58
C GLU A 103 25.30 -3.01 18.28
N ASP A 104 24.13 -2.97 18.94
CA ASP A 104 23.46 -4.14 19.50
C ASP A 104 22.12 -4.37 18.77
N PRO A 105 22.10 -5.21 17.71
CA PRO A 105 20.88 -5.56 16.99
C PRO A 105 19.82 -6.29 17.82
N ASP A 106 20.23 -6.94 18.91
CA ASP A 106 19.37 -7.78 19.74
C ASP A 106 18.67 -6.98 20.85
N ALA A 107 19.16 -5.78 21.15
CA ALA A 107 18.54 -4.86 22.11
C ALA A 107 17.11 -4.44 21.68
N PRO A 108 16.24 -4.03 22.61
CA PRO A 108 14.92 -3.52 22.26
C PRO A 108 15.02 -2.23 21.41
N PHE A 109 14.17 -2.09 20.40
CA PHE A 109 14.16 -0.98 19.44
C PHE A 109 12.89 -0.11 19.62
N PRO A 110 13.02 1.21 19.86
CA PRO A 110 11.85 2.06 20.07
C PRO A 110 11.05 2.25 18.78
N ILE A 111 9.74 2.01 18.86
CA ILE A 111 8.77 2.33 17.82
C ILE A 111 7.51 2.91 18.44
N VAL A 112 6.71 3.58 17.62
CA VAL A 112 5.39 4.09 17.99
C VAL A 112 4.36 3.59 16.99
N LEU A 113 3.15 3.27 17.45
CA LEU A 113 2.00 3.00 16.61
C LEU A 113 1.06 4.19 16.71
N ALA A 114 0.85 4.89 15.59
CA ALA A 114 -0.10 6.00 15.50
C ALA A 114 -1.35 5.56 14.76
N ILE A 115 -2.51 5.75 15.38
CA ILE A 115 -3.83 5.30 14.91
C ILE A 115 -4.73 6.53 14.73
N GLY A 116 -5.55 6.52 13.67
CA GLY A 116 -6.46 7.63 13.35
C GLY A 116 -5.66 8.84 12.89
N LEU A 117 -5.09 8.75 11.70
CA LEU A 117 -4.20 9.78 11.15
C LEU A 117 -4.85 10.49 9.98
N ASP A 118 -4.31 11.67 9.66
CA ASP A 118 -4.59 12.33 8.39
C ASP A 118 -4.38 11.34 7.21
N PRO A 119 -5.36 11.17 6.29
CA PRO A 119 -5.22 10.31 5.13
C PRO A 119 -3.96 10.52 4.29
N ALA A 120 -3.38 11.74 4.27
CA ALA A 120 -2.11 12.00 3.58
C ALA A 120 -0.94 11.25 4.24
N VAL A 121 -0.91 11.18 5.57
CA VAL A 121 0.09 10.39 6.33
C VAL A 121 -0.13 8.90 6.08
N MET A 122 -1.40 8.45 6.10
CA MET A 122 -1.75 7.07 5.80
C MET A 122 -1.32 6.64 4.39
N ILE A 123 -1.52 7.50 3.37
CA ILE A 123 -1.08 7.26 1.99
C ILE A 123 0.44 7.20 1.91
N ALA A 124 1.14 8.16 2.55
CA ALA A 124 2.59 8.22 2.54
C ALA A 124 3.23 6.98 3.18
N ALA A 125 2.67 6.47 4.28
CA ALA A 125 3.13 5.25 4.95
C ALA A 125 3.05 3.98 4.08
N GLY A 126 2.27 4.00 2.99
CA GLY A 126 2.20 2.90 2.01
C GLY A 126 3.34 2.90 0.99
N VAL A 127 4.14 3.98 0.93
CA VAL A 127 5.17 4.19 -0.08
C VAL A 127 6.50 3.60 0.38
N LYS A 128 7.20 2.90 -0.53
CA LYS A 128 8.60 2.53 -0.31
C LYS A 128 9.51 3.65 -0.85
N THR A 129 10.24 4.32 0.02
CA THR A 129 11.08 5.46 -0.37
C THR A 129 12.38 5.54 0.44
N PRO A 130 13.47 6.12 -0.10
CA PRO A 130 14.69 6.37 0.67
C PRO A 130 14.63 7.66 1.52
N VAL A 131 13.55 8.43 1.45
CA VAL A 131 13.34 9.62 2.30
C VAL A 131 12.31 9.33 3.39
N ASP A 132 12.20 10.22 4.37
CA ASP A 132 11.14 10.15 5.38
C ASP A 132 9.77 10.37 4.73
N GLU A 133 8.84 9.43 4.93
CA GLU A 133 7.50 9.46 4.35
C GLU A 133 6.68 10.69 4.77
N LEU A 134 6.99 11.35 5.89
CA LEU A 134 6.34 12.62 6.28
C LEU A 134 6.56 13.74 5.24
N PHE A 135 7.65 13.69 4.46
CA PHE A 135 7.87 14.63 3.36
C PHE A 135 6.83 14.46 2.25
N ILE A 136 6.43 13.22 1.97
CA ILE A 136 5.40 12.90 0.99
C ILE A 136 4.04 13.35 1.51
N ALA A 137 3.73 13.06 2.78
CA ALA A 137 2.50 13.51 3.42
C ALA A 137 2.38 15.05 3.41
N GLY A 138 3.49 15.74 3.70
CA GLY A 138 3.56 17.19 3.65
C GLY A 138 3.37 17.75 2.24
N ALA A 139 3.95 17.10 1.22
CA ALA A 139 3.74 17.46 -0.18
C ALA A 139 2.28 17.28 -0.62
N ILE A 140 1.61 16.20 -0.20
CA ILE A 140 0.16 15.98 -0.45
C ILE A 140 -0.66 17.12 0.17
N ARG A 141 -0.29 17.58 1.38
CA ARG A 141 -1.01 18.64 2.09
C ARG A 141 -0.59 20.06 1.71
N GLY A 142 0.52 20.23 0.98
CA GLY A 142 1.11 21.54 0.69
C GLY A 142 1.69 22.25 1.91
N ARG A 143 1.86 21.55 3.05
CA ARG A 143 2.41 22.06 4.31
C ARG A 143 3.10 20.94 5.08
N GLY A 144 4.09 21.27 5.90
CA GLY A 144 4.73 20.28 6.77
C GLY A 144 3.73 19.68 7.76
N ILE A 145 3.85 18.36 7.98
CA ILE A 145 3.06 17.66 8.99
C ILE A 145 3.61 18.01 10.37
N GLU A 146 2.74 18.45 11.27
CA GLU A 146 3.13 18.76 12.64
C GLU A 146 3.37 17.46 13.43
N VAL A 147 4.51 17.39 14.11
CA VAL A 147 4.92 16.24 14.91
C VAL A 147 5.33 16.66 16.32
N CYS A 148 5.04 15.81 17.30
CA CYS A 148 5.42 16.00 18.69
C CYS A 148 6.15 14.76 19.21
N ARG A 149 7.07 14.96 20.14
CA ARG A 149 7.86 13.89 20.75
C ARG A 149 6.95 12.94 21.55
N ALA A 150 7.13 11.64 21.36
CA ALA A 150 6.51 10.60 22.17
C ALA A 150 6.94 10.68 23.65
N THR A 151 6.11 10.15 24.55
CA THR A 151 6.23 10.29 26.01
C THR A 151 7.40 9.51 26.61
N THR A 152 7.64 8.30 26.11
CA THR A 152 8.54 7.28 26.67
C THR A 152 9.64 6.84 25.72
N VAL A 153 9.57 7.23 24.44
CA VAL A 153 10.55 6.88 23.41
C VAL A 153 10.97 8.10 22.58
N ASP A 154 12.19 8.06 22.02
CA ASP A 154 12.77 9.14 21.20
C ASP A 154 12.27 9.11 19.74
N VAL A 155 10.96 9.24 19.54
CA VAL A 155 10.29 9.22 18.22
C VAL A 155 9.31 10.39 18.10
N ASP A 156 9.34 11.09 16.97
CA ASP A 156 8.41 12.18 16.68
C ASP A 156 7.16 11.63 15.98
N VAL A 157 5.98 11.96 16.49
CA VAL A 157 4.68 11.38 16.11
C VAL A 157 3.76 12.48 15.58
N PRO A 158 3.01 12.25 14.49
CA PRO A 158 2.02 13.24 14.02
C PRO A 158 1.06 13.68 15.12
N VAL A 159 0.90 14.99 15.31
CA VAL A 159 0.04 15.55 16.38
C VAL A 159 -1.44 15.21 16.17
N ASP A 160 -1.83 15.00 14.92
CA ASP A 160 -3.20 14.72 14.53
C ASP A 160 -3.64 13.26 14.76
N ALA A 161 -2.78 12.41 15.35
CA ALA A 161 -3.15 11.05 15.75
C ALA A 161 -4.28 11.04 16.80
N GLU A 162 -5.22 10.11 16.64
CA GLU A 162 -6.29 9.84 17.61
C GLU A 162 -5.77 9.08 18.83
N VAL A 163 -4.94 8.05 18.58
CA VAL A 163 -4.33 7.20 19.60
C VAL A 163 -2.87 6.92 19.25
N VAL A 164 -2.01 6.97 20.26
CA VAL A 164 -0.57 6.71 20.17
C VAL A 164 -0.21 5.59 21.13
N VAL A 165 0.41 4.53 20.63
CA VAL A 165 0.90 3.40 21.41
C VAL A 165 2.42 3.36 21.29
N GLU A 166 3.11 3.61 22.39
CA GLU A 166 4.56 3.68 22.43
C GLU A 166 5.13 2.38 23.00
N GLY A 167 6.33 2.01 22.57
CA GLY A 167 6.94 0.82 23.12
C GLY A 167 8.29 0.43 22.55
N LEU A 168 8.70 -0.77 22.94
CA LEU A 168 9.97 -1.38 22.58
C LEU A 168 9.72 -2.68 21.81
N LEU A 169 10.21 -2.72 20.58
CA LEU A 169 10.25 -3.91 19.77
C LEU A 169 11.42 -4.78 20.19
N HIS A 170 11.16 -6.02 20.62
CA HIS A 170 12.16 -7.00 21.05
C HIS A 170 12.51 -7.96 19.90
N PRO A 171 13.65 -7.80 19.21
CA PRO A 171 13.97 -8.58 18.01
C PRO A 171 14.23 -10.06 18.30
N THR A 172 14.64 -10.40 19.52
CA THR A 172 15.01 -11.76 19.94
C THR A 172 13.87 -12.52 20.61
N VAL A 173 12.91 -11.81 21.21
CA VAL A 173 11.71 -12.41 21.82
C VAL A 173 10.69 -12.63 20.71
N ARG A 174 10.47 -13.90 20.36
CA ARG A 174 9.62 -14.29 19.23
C ARG A 174 8.39 -15.06 19.70
N LYS A 175 7.25 -14.77 19.08
CA LYS A 175 5.98 -15.46 19.33
C LYS A 175 5.27 -15.72 18.01
N SER A 176 4.46 -16.78 17.98
CA SER A 176 3.59 -17.06 16.85
C SER A 176 2.57 -15.94 16.69
N GLU A 177 2.50 -15.36 15.50
CA GLU A 177 1.54 -14.36 15.07
C GLU A 177 0.79 -14.89 13.84
N GLY A 178 -0.49 -14.54 13.71
CA GLY A 178 -1.34 -15.04 12.63
C GLY A 178 -2.11 -16.31 13.00
N PRO A 179 -2.89 -16.87 12.06
CA PRO A 179 -3.12 -16.34 10.71
C PRO A 179 -3.89 -15.00 10.71
N LEU A 180 -3.79 -14.22 9.63
CA LEU A 180 -4.61 -13.02 9.38
C LEU A 180 -5.11 -13.07 7.93
N ALA A 181 -6.34 -12.62 7.67
CA ALA A 181 -6.80 -12.33 6.32
C ALA A 181 -5.87 -11.34 5.59
N GLU A 182 -5.46 -11.64 4.37
CA GLU A 182 -4.48 -10.85 3.62
C GLU A 182 -5.09 -10.09 2.44
N PHE A 183 -4.31 -9.18 1.84
CA PHE A 183 -4.72 -8.36 0.70
C PHE A 183 -5.22 -9.17 -0.51
N HIS A 184 -4.76 -10.41 -0.67
CA HIS A 184 -5.19 -11.30 -1.77
C HIS A 184 -6.48 -12.08 -1.46
N GLY A 185 -7.09 -11.89 -0.29
CA GLY A 185 -8.37 -12.52 0.08
C GLY A 185 -8.27 -13.91 0.69
N TYR A 186 -7.06 -14.37 1.06
CA TYR A 186 -6.85 -15.63 1.79
C TYR A 186 -6.18 -15.34 3.14
N HIS A 187 -6.24 -16.28 4.09
CA HIS A 187 -5.49 -16.15 5.33
C HIS A 187 -4.00 -16.46 5.07
N GLY A 188 -3.12 -15.61 5.58
CA GLY A 188 -1.68 -15.87 5.60
C GLY A 188 -1.31 -16.97 6.60
N GLU A 189 -0.11 -17.51 6.46
CA GLU A 189 0.43 -18.49 7.41
C GLU A 189 0.86 -17.81 8.72
N PRO A 190 0.81 -18.54 9.86
CA PRO A 190 1.40 -18.05 11.09
C PRO A 190 2.91 -17.83 10.92
N TRP A 191 3.41 -16.76 11.52
CA TRP A 191 4.83 -16.39 11.48
C TRP A 191 5.41 -16.23 12.88
N ASN A 192 6.70 -16.55 13.05
CA ASN A 192 7.39 -16.32 14.31
C ASN A 192 7.92 -14.89 14.37
N SER A 193 7.07 -13.99 14.84
CA SER A 193 7.26 -12.54 14.80
C SER A 193 7.95 -12.02 16.06
N PRO A 194 8.76 -10.94 16.00
CA PRO A 194 9.19 -10.19 17.17
C PRO A 194 8.02 -9.76 18.04
N THR A 195 8.26 -9.51 19.32
CA THR A 195 7.25 -8.95 20.22
C THR A 195 7.46 -7.47 20.44
N PHE A 196 6.38 -6.70 20.42
CA PHE A 196 6.35 -5.29 20.78
C PHE A 196 5.76 -5.15 22.18
N GLU A 197 6.56 -4.63 23.12
CA GLU A 197 6.17 -4.33 24.51
C GLU A 197 5.71 -2.88 24.59
N VAL A 198 4.48 -2.67 25.07
CA VAL A 198 3.89 -1.34 25.22
C VAL A 198 4.39 -0.66 26.49
N THR A 199 4.91 0.56 26.36
CA THR A 199 5.39 1.39 27.48
C THR A 199 4.43 2.54 27.82
N ALA A 200 3.66 3.01 26.83
CA ALA A 200 2.62 4.03 27.02
C ALA A 200 1.47 3.87 26.02
N ILE A 201 0.27 4.27 26.44
CA ILE A 201 -0.87 4.48 25.54
C ILE A 201 -1.40 5.88 25.82
N SER A 202 -1.48 6.72 24.79
CA SER A 202 -1.97 8.10 24.86
C SER A 202 -3.07 8.33 23.84
N TRP A 203 -4.06 9.15 24.15
CA TRP A 203 -5.18 9.46 23.25
C TRP A 203 -5.77 10.85 23.51
N ARG A 204 -6.38 11.41 22.47
CA ARG A 204 -7.13 12.67 22.56
C ARG A 204 -8.50 12.46 23.19
N ASP A 205 -9.16 13.53 23.58
CA ASP A 205 -10.55 13.45 24.03
C ASP A 205 -11.47 12.92 22.92
N ASP A 206 -12.37 12.00 23.27
CA ASP A 206 -13.30 11.32 22.34
C ASP A 206 -12.60 10.67 21.12
N PRO A 207 -11.63 9.75 21.34
CA PRO A 207 -10.76 9.28 20.28
C PRO A 207 -11.47 8.31 19.32
N ILE A 208 -11.09 8.38 18.05
CA ILE A 208 -11.53 7.45 17.00
C ILE A 208 -10.47 6.35 16.80
N TYR A 209 -10.86 5.10 17.07
CA TYR A 209 -10.02 3.96 16.69
C TYR A 209 -10.21 3.61 15.21
N GLN A 210 -9.25 3.98 14.37
CA GLN A 210 -9.24 3.60 12.96
C GLN A 210 -8.62 2.20 12.75
N THR A 211 -9.26 1.39 11.92
CA THR A 211 -8.74 0.08 11.49
C THR A 211 -8.85 -0.06 9.98
N ILE A 212 -7.99 -0.88 9.36
CA ILE A 212 -8.08 -1.24 7.95
C ILE A 212 -8.58 -2.67 7.86
N VAL A 213 -9.72 -2.89 7.18
CA VAL A 213 -10.25 -4.23 6.96
C VAL A 213 -9.36 -4.95 5.93
N PRO A 214 -8.72 -6.08 6.27
CA PRO A 214 -7.83 -6.75 5.34
C PRO A 214 -8.57 -7.23 4.06
N GLY A 215 -7.92 -7.09 2.91
CA GLY A 215 -8.52 -7.41 1.60
C GLY A 215 -9.56 -6.40 1.11
N SER A 216 -9.97 -5.42 1.93
CA SER A 216 -10.84 -4.33 1.47
C SER A 216 -10.06 -3.35 0.56
N PHE A 217 -10.79 -2.53 -0.19
CA PHE A 217 -10.16 -1.60 -1.13
C PHE A 217 -9.22 -0.60 -0.47
N GLU A 218 -9.43 -0.19 0.79
CA GLU A 218 -8.49 0.69 1.49
C GLU A 218 -7.09 0.04 1.60
N HIS A 219 -7.03 -1.23 2.00
CA HIS A 219 -5.78 -2.00 2.03
C HIS A 219 -5.14 -2.06 0.64
N ILE A 220 -5.94 -2.33 -0.40
CA ILE A 220 -5.42 -2.43 -1.78
C ILE A 220 -4.92 -1.07 -2.29
N TYR A 221 -5.64 0.02 -2.05
CA TYR A 221 -5.25 1.35 -2.49
C TYR A 221 -3.93 1.79 -1.86
N LEU A 222 -3.81 1.67 -0.54
CA LEU A 222 -2.63 2.09 0.21
C LEU A 222 -1.39 1.28 -0.15
N GLY A 223 -1.51 -0.06 -0.23
CA GLY A 223 -0.35 -0.94 -0.44
C GLY A 223 -0.02 -1.26 -1.90
N ASN A 224 -1.00 -1.21 -2.81
CA ASN A 224 -0.87 -1.74 -4.16
C ASN A 224 -1.17 -0.76 -5.29
N VAL A 225 -2.01 0.27 -5.10
CA VAL A 225 -2.43 1.15 -6.19
C VAL A 225 -1.65 2.46 -6.16
N LEU A 226 -1.85 3.28 -5.12
CA LEU A 226 -1.35 4.65 -5.04
C LEU A 226 0.19 4.75 -5.14
N PRO A 227 0.98 3.87 -4.49
CA PRO A 227 2.44 3.92 -4.62
C PRO A 227 2.97 3.38 -5.95
N ARG A 228 2.19 2.57 -6.68
CA ARG A 228 2.69 1.78 -7.81
C ARG A 228 2.28 2.34 -9.17
N GLU A 229 1.08 2.88 -9.31
CA GLU A 229 0.62 3.47 -10.57
C GLU A 229 1.59 4.54 -11.12
N PRO A 230 2.13 5.48 -10.31
CA PRO A 230 3.17 6.42 -10.76
C PRO A 230 4.41 5.75 -11.35
N LEU A 231 4.89 4.69 -10.68
CA LEU A 231 6.05 3.93 -11.13
C LEU A 231 5.78 3.22 -12.46
N LEU A 232 4.63 2.55 -12.56
CA LEU A 232 4.18 1.88 -13.79
C LEU A 232 4.07 2.90 -14.93
N ARG A 233 3.41 4.03 -14.70
CA ARG A 233 3.19 5.06 -15.71
C ARG A 233 4.51 5.61 -16.23
N ARG A 234 5.47 5.90 -15.34
CA ARG A 234 6.83 6.34 -15.73
C ARG A 234 7.54 5.34 -16.65
N PHE A 235 7.49 4.03 -16.34
CA PHE A 235 8.15 3.00 -17.15
C PHE A 235 7.47 2.79 -18.51
N VAL A 236 6.14 2.79 -18.53
CA VAL A 236 5.36 2.65 -19.76
C VAL A 236 5.54 3.89 -20.65
N ARG A 237 5.49 5.09 -20.06
CA ARG A 237 5.66 6.36 -20.79
C ARG A 237 7.05 6.61 -21.36
N HIS A 238 8.06 5.90 -20.87
CA HIS A 238 9.36 5.89 -21.50
C HIS A 238 9.31 5.31 -22.93
N LEU A 239 8.41 4.36 -23.17
CA LEU A 239 8.21 3.75 -24.49
C LEU A 239 7.10 4.45 -25.30
N ASP A 240 6.03 4.90 -24.64
CA ASP A 240 4.92 5.61 -25.26
C ASP A 240 4.45 6.77 -24.35
N PRO A 241 4.85 8.02 -24.64
CA PRO A 241 4.52 9.19 -23.83
C PRO A 241 3.01 9.43 -23.63
N ALA A 242 2.17 8.91 -24.53
CA ALA A 242 0.73 9.05 -24.47
C ALA A 242 0.05 7.93 -23.66
N ALA A 243 0.79 6.92 -23.17
CA ALA A 243 0.19 5.82 -22.44
C ALA A 243 -0.25 6.22 -21.02
N ASP A 244 -1.33 5.59 -20.56
CA ASP A 244 -1.80 5.64 -19.17
C ASP A 244 -1.90 4.25 -18.57
N VAL A 245 -2.02 4.19 -17.24
CA VAL A 245 -2.07 2.94 -16.48
C VAL A 245 -3.12 2.98 -15.40
N HIS A 246 -3.65 1.82 -15.06
CA HIS A 246 -4.47 1.61 -13.87
C HIS A 246 -4.19 0.26 -13.24
N ILE A 247 -4.06 0.23 -11.90
CA ILE A 247 -4.05 -1.01 -11.11
C ILE A 247 -5.44 -1.14 -10.46
N PRO A 248 -6.33 -1.97 -11.01
CA PRO A 248 -7.66 -2.10 -10.46
C PRO A 248 -7.65 -2.75 -9.07
N PRO A 249 -8.28 -2.12 -8.06
CA PRO A 249 -8.30 -2.65 -6.69
C PRO A 249 -9.06 -3.98 -6.60
N TYR A 250 -10.04 -4.21 -7.48
CA TYR A 250 -10.76 -5.48 -7.59
C TYR A 250 -9.88 -6.67 -8.03
N ALA A 251 -8.64 -6.43 -8.44
CA ALA A 251 -7.66 -7.45 -8.81
C ALA A 251 -6.49 -7.55 -7.81
N ASN A 252 -6.64 -7.02 -6.59
CA ASN A 252 -5.71 -7.13 -5.46
C ASN A 252 -4.27 -6.67 -5.77
N GLY A 253 -4.08 -5.80 -6.77
CA GLY A 253 -2.76 -5.31 -7.15
C GLY A 253 -1.92 -6.21 -8.06
N PHE A 254 -2.50 -7.30 -8.59
CA PHE A 254 -1.79 -8.23 -9.50
C PHE A 254 -2.03 -7.96 -10.99
N LEU A 255 -3.08 -7.21 -11.33
CA LEU A 255 -3.41 -6.78 -12.69
C LEU A 255 -2.99 -5.32 -12.87
N ALA A 256 -2.36 -5.02 -14.01
CA ALA A 256 -2.25 -3.67 -14.53
C ALA A 256 -3.00 -3.59 -15.87
N VAL A 257 -3.71 -2.48 -16.08
CA VAL A 257 -4.27 -2.11 -17.38
C VAL A 257 -3.40 -1.00 -17.94
N VAL A 258 -2.98 -1.13 -19.20
CA VAL A 258 -2.23 -0.10 -19.92
C VAL A 258 -3.14 0.40 -21.05
N GLN A 259 -3.40 1.69 -21.09
CA GLN A 259 -4.25 2.31 -22.09
C GLN A 259 -3.39 3.12 -23.06
N ILE A 260 -3.59 2.94 -24.36
CA ILE A 260 -2.80 3.59 -25.42
C ILE A 260 -3.63 4.10 -26.59
N ASP A 261 -3.02 4.97 -27.38
CA ASP A 261 -3.40 5.24 -28.75
C ASP A 261 -2.54 4.37 -29.67
N ARG A 262 -3.14 3.35 -30.27
CA ARG A 262 -2.37 2.36 -31.03
C ARG A 262 -1.90 2.92 -32.37
N ASP A 263 -0.60 3.15 -32.47
CA ASP A 263 0.08 3.47 -33.74
C ASP A 263 0.86 2.28 -34.33
N ASN A 264 1.36 1.36 -33.49
CA ASN A 264 2.26 0.28 -33.92
C ASN A 264 1.83 -1.10 -33.38
N PRO A 265 1.65 -2.14 -34.22
CA PRO A 265 1.20 -3.47 -33.80
C PRO A 265 2.11 -4.15 -32.75
N GLY A 266 3.40 -3.83 -32.70
CA GLY A 266 4.32 -4.40 -31.71
C GLY A 266 4.33 -3.70 -30.35
N ALA A 267 3.80 -2.47 -30.27
CA ALA A 267 3.86 -1.65 -29.07
C ALA A 267 3.15 -2.29 -27.86
N PRO A 268 1.93 -2.86 -27.97
CA PRO A 268 1.23 -3.44 -26.83
C PRO A 268 2.06 -4.48 -26.07
N LYS A 269 2.77 -5.36 -26.78
CA LYS A 269 3.62 -6.38 -26.13
C LYS A 269 4.79 -5.75 -25.35
N ASN A 270 5.45 -4.74 -25.92
CA ASN A 270 6.57 -4.06 -25.26
C ASN A 270 6.10 -3.27 -24.02
N LEU A 271 4.94 -2.61 -24.11
CA LEU A 271 4.35 -1.87 -22.99
C LEU A 271 3.89 -2.80 -21.88
N ALA A 272 3.32 -3.96 -22.23
CA ALA A 272 2.98 -5.00 -21.26
C ALA A 272 4.23 -5.50 -20.53
N LEU A 273 5.32 -5.76 -21.25
CA LEU A 273 6.61 -6.13 -20.64
C LEU A 273 7.17 -5.01 -19.74
N ALA A 274 7.06 -3.75 -20.15
CA ALA A 274 7.50 -2.61 -19.35
C ALA A 274 6.70 -2.49 -18.04
N ALA A 275 5.38 -2.67 -18.08
CA ALA A 275 4.54 -2.68 -16.88
C ALA A 275 4.87 -3.87 -15.95
N MET A 276 5.14 -5.07 -16.51
CA MET A 276 5.53 -6.25 -15.73
C MET A 276 6.88 -6.10 -15.03
N THR A 277 7.82 -5.36 -15.60
CA THR A 277 9.15 -5.11 -15.02
C THR A 277 9.17 -3.90 -14.09
N ALA A 278 8.25 -2.95 -14.25
CA ALA A 278 8.11 -1.79 -13.37
C ALA A 278 7.85 -2.20 -11.91
N HIS A 279 7.06 -3.25 -11.67
CA HIS A 279 6.81 -3.74 -10.32
C HIS A 279 6.61 -5.26 -10.27
N LEU A 280 7.26 -5.93 -9.30
CA LEU A 280 7.29 -7.40 -9.21
C LEU A 280 5.89 -8.03 -9.07
N ASN A 281 4.98 -7.41 -8.31
CA ASN A 281 3.61 -7.90 -8.10
C ASN A 281 2.73 -7.85 -9.36
N VAL A 282 3.10 -7.12 -10.42
CA VAL A 282 2.29 -7.10 -11.66
C VAL A 282 2.45 -8.45 -12.35
N ARG A 283 1.41 -9.29 -12.26
CA ARG A 283 1.36 -10.63 -12.86
C ARG A 283 0.65 -10.62 -14.20
N HIS A 284 -0.44 -9.86 -14.30
CA HIS A 284 -1.23 -9.73 -15.52
C HIS A 284 -1.14 -8.31 -16.06
N VAL A 285 -0.97 -8.16 -17.36
CA VAL A 285 -1.10 -6.86 -18.02
C VAL A 285 -2.06 -6.94 -19.18
N VAL A 286 -3.10 -6.11 -19.18
CA VAL A 286 -4.03 -5.98 -20.30
C VAL A 286 -3.79 -4.63 -20.97
N VAL A 287 -3.45 -4.65 -22.25
CA VAL A 287 -3.28 -3.43 -23.03
C VAL A 287 -4.56 -3.17 -23.83
N VAL A 288 -5.14 -1.97 -23.69
CA VAL A 288 -6.41 -1.57 -24.29
C VAL A 288 -6.27 -0.24 -25.04
N ASP A 289 -7.18 0.03 -25.97
CA ASP A 289 -7.27 1.34 -26.62
C ASP A 289 -7.98 2.37 -25.72
N ARG A 290 -7.88 3.66 -26.05
CA ARG A 290 -8.55 4.77 -25.36
C ARG A 290 -10.08 4.68 -25.30
N ASP A 291 -10.71 3.89 -26.17
CA ASP A 291 -12.17 3.70 -26.19
C ASP A 291 -12.68 2.61 -25.21
N VAL A 292 -11.80 2.12 -24.33
CA VAL A 292 -12.10 1.20 -23.23
C VAL A 292 -11.87 1.93 -21.92
N ASP A 293 -12.91 2.08 -21.10
CA ASP A 293 -12.75 2.65 -19.76
C ASP A 293 -12.01 1.65 -18.85
N MET A 294 -10.72 1.91 -18.60
CA MET A 294 -9.87 1.04 -17.79
C MET A 294 -10.28 0.97 -16.31
N TYR A 295 -11.10 1.90 -15.81
CA TYR A 295 -11.60 1.90 -14.43
C TYR A 295 -12.83 0.99 -14.25
N GLN A 296 -13.42 0.49 -15.33
CA GLN A 296 -14.60 -0.37 -15.31
C GLN A 296 -14.22 -1.82 -15.66
N ALA A 297 -14.40 -2.73 -14.70
CA ALA A 297 -14.09 -4.15 -14.89
C ALA A 297 -14.82 -4.76 -16.10
N SER A 298 -16.07 -4.35 -16.34
CA SER A 298 -16.87 -4.81 -17.48
C SER A 298 -16.29 -4.37 -18.83
N GLU A 299 -15.66 -3.21 -18.91
CA GLU A 299 -15.08 -2.66 -20.13
C GLU A 299 -13.76 -3.36 -20.48
N VAL A 300 -12.91 -3.60 -19.48
CA VAL A 300 -11.70 -4.42 -19.64
C VAL A 300 -12.06 -5.85 -20.07
N GLN A 301 -13.09 -6.44 -19.45
CA GLN A 301 -13.58 -7.77 -19.82
C GLN A 301 -14.17 -7.79 -21.25
N TRP A 302 -14.88 -6.73 -21.65
CA TRP A 302 -15.40 -6.58 -23.01
C TRP A 302 -14.25 -6.54 -24.03
N ALA A 303 -13.18 -5.80 -23.75
CA ALA A 303 -12.00 -5.73 -24.62
C ALA A 303 -11.32 -7.10 -24.75
N LEU A 304 -11.09 -7.79 -23.63
CA LEU A 304 -10.55 -9.16 -23.62
C LEU A 304 -11.39 -10.11 -24.48
N THR A 305 -12.72 -10.02 -24.40
CA THR A 305 -13.63 -10.93 -25.10
C THR A 305 -13.70 -10.65 -26.60
N ASN A 306 -13.66 -9.38 -27.01
CA ASN A 306 -13.96 -8.98 -28.39
C ASN A 306 -12.71 -8.64 -29.22
N ARG A 307 -11.55 -8.41 -28.60
CA ARG A 307 -10.33 -7.96 -29.29
C ARG A 307 -9.16 -8.93 -29.21
N VAL A 308 -9.21 -9.92 -28.31
CA VAL A 308 -8.12 -10.90 -28.13
C VAL A 308 -8.39 -12.18 -28.91
N HIS A 309 -7.51 -12.48 -29.85
CA HIS A 309 -7.35 -13.81 -30.43
C HIS A 309 -6.28 -14.57 -29.63
N TRP A 310 -6.73 -15.44 -28.72
CA TRP A 310 -5.90 -16.06 -27.67
C TRP A 310 -4.54 -16.62 -28.11
N PRO A 311 -4.41 -17.31 -29.26
CA PRO A 311 -3.11 -17.86 -29.67
C PRO A 311 -2.08 -16.81 -30.13
N GLU A 312 -2.53 -15.62 -30.52
CA GLU A 312 -1.70 -14.58 -31.14
C GLU A 312 -1.47 -13.37 -30.22
N ASP A 313 -2.51 -12.97 -29.48
CA ASP A 313 -2.51 -11.74 -28.69
C ASP A 313 -2.18 -11.95 -27.21
N VAL A 314 -1.93 -13.20 -26.81
CA VAL A 314 -1.50 -13.54 -25.45
C VAL A 314 -0.08 -14.06 -25.47
N PHE A 315 0.74 -13.53 -24.57
CA PHE A 315 2.08 -14.06 -24.34
C PHE A 315 2.31 -14.34 -22.86
N THR A 316 3.18 -15.32 -22.60
CA THR A 316 3.55 -15.72 -21.25
C THR A 316 5.03 -15.45 -20.99
N VAL A 317 5.35 -15.15 -19.74
CA VAL A 317 6.72 -15.03 -19.23
C VAL A 317 6.85 -16.01 -18.06
N PRO A 318 7.18 -17.29 -18.34
CA PRO A 318 7.32 -18.30 -17.30
C PRO A 318 8.57 -18.08 -16.45
N GLY A 319 8.52 -18.47 -15.18
CA GLY A 319 9.66 -18.39 -14.26
C GLY A 319 10.00 -16.98 -13.78
N ALA A 320 9.09 -16.03 -13.95
CA ALA A 320 9.27 -14.65 -13.50
C ALA A 320 9.00 -14.53 -11.98
N GLN A 321 9.75 -13.64 -11.33
CA GLN A 321 9.53 -13.29 -9.93
C GLN A 321 8.23 -12.48 -9.78
N GLY A 322 7.39 -12.93 -8.86
CA GLY A 322 6.19 -12.26 -8.38
C GLY A 322 6.21 -12.14 -6.86
N HIS A 323 5.04 -12.18 -6.24
CA HIS A 323 4.85 -12.01 -4.80
C HIS A 323 4.73 -13.36 -4.10
N GLU A 324 5.38 -13.53 -2.95
CA GLU A 324 5.40 -14.75 -2.15
C GLU A 324 4.00 -15.17 -1.66
N MET A 325 3.11 -14.19 -1.46
CA MET A 325 1.71 -14.43 -1.10
C MET A 325 0.75 -14.57 -2.31
N ASP A 326 1.26 -14.62 -3.55
CA ASP A 326 0.40 -14.92 -4.70
C ASP A 326 -0.09 -16.38 -4.60
N PRO A 327 -1.41 -16.65 -4.51
CA PRO A 327 -1.94 -17.99 -4.28
C PRO A 327 -1.64 -19.00 -5.40
N VAL A 328 -1.19 -18.55 -6.58
CA VAL A 328 -0.80 -19.46 -7.67
C VAL A 328 0.72 -19.57 -7.87
N GLY A 329 1.50 -18.75 -7.17
CA GLY A 329 2.96 -18.82 -7.19
C GLY A 329 3.48 -20.02 -6.41
N ASN A 330 4.75 -20.36 -6.61
CA ASN A 330 5.42 -21.24 -5.65
C ASN A 330 5.71 -20.48 -4.33
N LEU A 331 6.23 -21.18 -3.32
CA LEU A 331 6.54 -20.60 -1.99
C LEU A 331 7.53 -19.41 -2.01
N ARG A 332 8.20 -19.15 -3.14
CA ARG A 332 9.09 -18.00 -3.33
C ARG A 332 8.47 -16.91 -4.20
N GLY A 333 7.18 -17.02 -4.52
CA GLY A 333 6.47 -16.10 -5.40
C GLY A 333 6.85 -16.19 -6.87
N VAL A 334 7.57 -17.24 -7.31
CA VAL A 334 7.90 -17.44 -8.72
C VAL A 334 6.72 -18.06 -9.44
N GLY A 335 6.35 -17.49 -10.58
CA GLY A 335 5.20 -17.91 -11.37
C GLY A 335 5.31 -17.56 -12.85
N THR A 336 4.17 -17.50 -13.52
CA THR A 336 4.07 -17.05 -14.90
C THR A 336 3.36 -15.71 -14.94
N LYS A 337 3.99 -14.71 -15.58
CA LYS A 337 3.31 -13.45 -15.93
C LYS A 337 2.64 -13.61 -17.29
N VAL A 338 1.52 -12.95 -17.51
CA VAL A 338 0.74 -13.03 -18.76
C VAL A 338 0.36 -11.65 -19.24
N GLY A 339 0.63 -11.39 -20.51
CA GLY A 339 0.24 -10.16 -21.18
C GLY A 339 -0.85 -10.42 -22.21
N PHE A 340 -1.83 -9.53 -22.27
CA PHE A 340 -2.95 -9.56 -23.19
C PHE A 340 -2.94 -8.29 -24.04
N ASP A 341 -2.83 -8.45 -25.35
CA ASP A 341 -3.04 -7.38 -26.30
C ASP A 341 -4.53 -7.33 -26.67
N ALA A 342 -5.30 -6.56 -25.90
CA ALA A 342 -6.73 -6.35 -26.11
C ALA A 342 -7.00 -5.07 -26.92
N THR A 343 -6.02 -4.63 -27.74
CA THR A 343 -6.19 -3.50 -28.66
C THR A 343 -6.93 -3.92 -29.92
N TYR A 344 -7.59 -2.98 -30.57
CA TYR A 344 -8.35 -3.22 -31.78
C TYR A 344 -7.44 -3.45 -32.99
N LYS A 345 -7.67 -4.56 -33.71
CA LYS A 345 -6.82 -5.06 -34.81
C LYS A 345 -7.45 -4.71 -36.15
N ARG A 346 -7.20 -3.48 -36.64
CA ARG A 346 -7.70 -3.00 -37.94
C ARG A 346 -7.30 -3.92 -39.09
N GLU A 347 -6.13 -4.54 -38.99
CA GLU A 347 -5.58 -5.51 -39.95
C GLU A 347 -6.36 -6.82 -40.05
N ARG A 348 -7.10 -7.21 -38.99
CA ARG A 348 -7.96 -8.41 -39.03
C ARG A 348 -9.31 -8.09 -39.65
N ARG A 349 -9.92 -7.00 -39.20
CA ARG A 349 -11.21 -6.51 -39.72
C ARG A 349 -11.39 -5.04 -39.36
N GLU A 350 -11.67 -4.20 -40.35
CA GLU A 350 -11.88 -2.77 -40.18
C GLU A 350 -13.39 -2.42 -40.10
N TYR A 351 -13.82 -2.03 -38.90
CA TYR A 351 -15.15 -1.55 -38.55
C TYR A 351 -15.14 -0.04 -38.23
N GLY A 352 -13.96 0.59 -38.24
CA GLY A 352 -13.77 1.96 -37.79
C GLY A 352 -13.68 2.03 -36.27
N GLU A 353 -14.62 2.75 -35.66
CA GLU A 353 -14.67 3.02 -34.21
C GLU A 353 -15.73 2.17 -33.53
N ARG A 354 -15.58 1.97 -32.22
CA ARG A 354 -16.63 1.35 -31.40
C ARG A 354 -17.89 2.23 -31.43
N VAL A 355 -19.06 1.58 -31.46
CA VAL A 355 -20.35 2.28 -31.45
C VAL A 355 -20.44 3.17 -30.20
N ASN A 356 -20.60 4.47 -30.42
CA ASN A 356 -20.88 5.45 -29.38
C ASN A 356 -22.32 5.99 -29.56
N TYR A 357 -22.95 6.33 -28.45
CA TYR A 357 -24.27 6.94 -28.44
C TYR A 357 -24.14 8.41 -28.02
N PRO A 358 -24.91 9.33 -28.60
CA PRO A 358 -24.87 10.72 -28.20
C PRO A 358 -25.23 10.85 -26.72
N ALA A 359 -24.47 11.67 -26.00
CA ALA A 359 -24.78 11.98 -24.61
C ALA A 359 -26.14 12.69 -24.55
N VAL A 360 -27.09 12.09 -23.82
CA VAL A 360 -28.40 12.68 -23.58
C VAL A 360 -28.47 13.14 -22.13
N ASN A 361 -28.88 14.40 -21.92
CA ASN A 361 -29.22 14.83 -20.58
C ASN A 361 -30.63 14.31 -20.23
N LEU A 362 -30.69 13.31 -19.35
CA LEU A 362 -31.95 12.69 -18.93
C LEU A 362 -32.91 13.70 -18.28
N SER A 363 -32.41 14.79 -17.68
CA SER A 363 -33.27 15.84 -17.12
C SER A 363 -34.10 16.56 -18.19
N ASN A 364 -33.71 16.49 -19.47
CA ASN A 364 -34.50 17.04 -20.56
C ASN A 364 -35.73 16.16 -20.90
N TYR A 365 -35.81 14.94 -20.35
CA TYR A 365 -36.83 13.94 -20.68
C TYR A 365 -37.60 13.43 -19.45
N LEU A 366 -37.14 13.73 -18.24
CA LEU A 366 -37.79 13.37 -16.99
C LEU A 366 -38.41 14.64 -16.37
N SER A 367 -39.75 14.69 -16.34
CA SER A 367 -40.57 15.78 -15.79
C SER A 367 -40.67 15.76 -14.28
#